data_AF-A0A9X0B4R0-F1
#
_entry.id   AF-A0A9X0B4R0-F1
#
_cell.length_a   1.000
_cell.length_b   1.000
_cell.length_c   1.000
_cell.angle_alpha   90.00
_cell.angle_beta   90.00
_cell.angle_gamma   90.00
#
_symmetry.space_group_name_H-M   'P 1'
#
loop_
_entity.id
_entity.type
_entity.pdbx_description
1 polymer ?
#
loop_
_entity_poly.entity_id
_entity_poly.type
_entity_poly.pdbx_seq_one_letter_code
_entity_poly.pdbx_strand_id
1 'polypeptide(L)'
;MAEALTLTTNSSNLIIGEHYFNAAGDPFFDLSMSGSDAWMACKKDASVSAPTRVSRISGKDESDVPWLKLDCKDCKGVKEVYRVMTIGGVAPTTCVVQNDTVLVEYAAEYWFYG
;
A
#
# COMPACT_ATOMS: atom_id res chain seq x y z
N MET A 1 9.83 -24.12 -31.73
CA MET A 1 8.80 -24.54 -30.76
C MET A 1 9.44 -24.38 -29.39
N ALA A 2 9.26 -23.22 -28.74
CA ALA A 2 9.83 -22.98 -27.42
C ALA A 2 8.75 -23.30 -26.38
N GLU A 3 9.03 -24.30 -25.54
CA GLU A 3 8.20 -24.63 -24.39
C GLU A 3 8.32 -23.52 -23.36
N ALA A 4 7.18 -22.94 -22.95
CA ALA A 4 7.12 -22.00 -21.85
C ALA A 4 7.31 -22.78 -20.54
N LEU A 5 8.41 -22.51 -19.85
CA LEU A 5 8.67 -23.02 -18.52
C LEU A 5 7.72 -22.31 -17.54
N THR A 6 6.61 -22.95 -17.18
CA THR A 6 5.77 -22.52 -16.06
C THR A 6 6.57 -22.65 -14.76
N LEU A 7 7.17 -21.54 -14.31
CA LEU A 7 7.73 -21.44 -12.96
C LEU A 7 6.57 -21.35 -11.96
N THR A 8 6.24 -22.47 -11.32
CA THR A 8 5.47 -22.45 -10.08
C THR A 8 6.42 -22.09 -8.94
N THR A 9 6.47 -20.82 -8.55
CA THR A 9 7.23 -20.39 -7.38
C THR A 9 6.41 -20.62 -6.12
N ASN A 10 6.75 -21.64 -5.34
CA ASN A 10 6.41 -21.69 -3.91
C ASN A 10 7.32 -20.69 -3.16
N SER A 11 7.10 -19.38 -3.32
CA SER A 11 7.80 -18.35 -2.56
C SER A 11 6.97 -17.95 -1.33
N SER A 12 7.61 -17.86 -0.16
CA SER A 12 7.02 -17.28 1.05
C SER A 12 6.81 -15.77 0.96
N ASN A 13 7.32 -15.13 -0.09
CA ASN A 13 7.17 -13.72 -0.40
C ASN A 13 6.51 -13.60 -1.78
N LEU A 14 5.19 -13.68 -1.80
CA LEU A 14 4.41 -13.39 -3.01
C LEU A 14 4.39 -11.87 -3.21
N ILE A 15 5.07 -11.40 -4.27
CA ILE A 15 4.99 -10.00 -4.70
C ILE A 15 3.96 -9.93 -5.81
N ILE A 16 2.82 -9.30 -5.53
CA ILE A 16 1.72 -9.17 -6.50
C ILE A 16 1.76 -7.83 -7.27
N GLY A 17 2.61 -6.90 -6.86
CA GLY A 17 2.66 -5.57 -7.45
C GLY A 17 3.50 -4.56 -6.68
N GLU A 18 3.43 -3.31 -7.15
CA GLU A 18 4.11 -2.14 -6.58
C GLU A 18 3.11 -1.07 -6.15
N HIS A 19 3.44 -0.36 -5.07
CA HIS A 19 2.71 0.82 -4.62
C HIS A 19 3.67 2.01 -4.52
N TYR A 20 3.33 3.10 -5.20
CA TYR A 20 4.14 4.32 -5.25
C TYR A 20 3.25 5.54 -5.47
N PHE A 21 3.83 6.74 -5.41
CA PHE A 21 3.15 7.98 -5.79
C PHE A 21 3.67 8.42 -7.15
N ASN A 22 2.76 8.71 -8.09
CA ASN A 22 3.14 9.18 -9.42
C ASN A 22 3.59 10.65 -9.39
N ALA A 23 3.98 11.20 -10.55
CA ALA A 23 4.42 12.60 -10.67
C ALA A 23 3.36 13.63 -10.28
N ALA A 24 2.07 13.27 -10.32
CA ALA A 24 0.97 14.12 -9.86
C ALA A 24 0.70 14.00 -8.35
N GLY A 25 1.43 13.14 -7.64
CA GLY A 25 1.23 12.84 -6.23
C GLY A 25 0.02 11.95 -5.95
N ASP A 26 -0.52 11.26 -6.96
CA ASP A 26 -1.59 10.29 -6.77
C ASP A 26 -0.98 8.95 -6.28
N PRO A 27 -1.57 8.30 -5.25
CA PRO A 27 -1.22 6.92 -4.91
C PRO A 27 -1.52 6.01 -6.10
N PHE A 28 -0.57 5.15 -6.45
CA PHE A 28 -0.66 4.24 -7.58
C PHE A 28 -0.47 2.81 -7.12
N PHE A 29 -1.25 1.89 -7.67
CA PHE A 29 -1.09 0.45 -7.51
C PHE A 29 -0.90 -0.18 -8.89
N ASP A 30 0.23 -0.84 -9.10
CA ASP A 30 0.51 -1.64 -10.29
C ASP A 30 0.50 -3.12 -9.88
N LEU A 31 -0.47 -3.89 -10.37
CA LEU A 31 -0.60 -5.32 -10.03
C LEU A 31 -0.06 -6.24 -11.13
N SER A 32 0.74 -5.71 -12.06
CA SER A 32 1.26 -6.47 -13.21
C SER A 32 2.09 -7.69 -12.81
N MET A 33 2.74 -7.64 -11.64
CA MET A 33 3.55 -8.75 -11.10
C MET A 33 2.72 -9.95 -10.66
N SER A 34 1.40 -9.80 -10.50
CA SER A 34 0.48 -10.89 -10.19
C SER A 34 0.09 -11.75 -11.41
N GLY A 35 0.49 -11.34 -12.62
CA GLY A 35 -0.01 -11.89 -13.89
C GLY A 35 -1.32 -11.26 -14.38
N SER A 36 -1.86 -10.29 -13.64
CA SER A 36 -2.91 -9.38 -14.11
C SER A 36 -2.32 -8.23 -14.94
N ASP A 37 -3.13 -7.49 -15.68
CA ASP A 37 -2.77 -6.19 -16.26
C ASP A 37 -3.46 -5.02 -15.57
N ALA A 38 -3.98 -5.27 -14.37
CA ALA A 38 -4.70 -4.31 -13.56
C ALA A 38 -3.77 -3.30 -12.88
N TRP A 39 -4.20 -2.05 -12.87
CA TRP A 39 -3.52 -0.94 -12.22
C TRP A 39 -4.51 0.16 -11.86
N MET A 40 -4.12 1.05 -10.95
CA MET A 40 -4.99 2.14 -10.53
C MET A 40 -4.18 3.33 -10.03
N ALA A 41 -4.45 4.51 -10.59
CA ALA A 41 -4.18 5.80 -9.97
C ALA A 41 -5.39 6.20 -9.11
N CYS A 42 -5.14 6.41 -7.83
CA CYS A 42 -6.17 6.61 -6.82
C CYS A 42 -6.42 8.07 -6.50
N LYS A 43 -7.63 8.38 -6.03
CA LYS A 43 -7.93 9.57 -5.23
C LYS A 43 -8.51 9.14 -3.88
N LYS A 44 -8.26 9.92 -2.83
CA LYS A 44 -8.89 9.67 -1.52
C LYS A 44 -10.39 10.00 -1.60
N ASP A 45 -11.24 9.04 -1.27
CA ASP A 45 -12.68 9.23 -1.16
C ASP A 45 -13.09 9.45 0.30
N ALA A 46 -12.71 8.52 1.19
CA ALA A 46 -13.01 8.62 2.61
C ALA A 46 -11.81 8.24 3.48
N SER A 47 -11.83 8.70 4.72
CA SER A 47 -10.81 8.41 5.71
C SER A 47 -11.39 8.37 7.12
N VAL A 48 -10.89 7.44 7.93
CA VAL A 48 -11.21 7.35 9.36
C VAL A 48 -9.94 7.01 10.13
N SER A 49 -9.81 7.53 11.34
CA SER A 49 -8.70 7.19 12.23
C SER A 49 -8.63 5.68 12.43
N ALA A 50 -7.42 5.12 12.41
CA ALA A 50 -7.21 3.72 12.73
C ALA A 50 -7.64 3.45 14.19
N PRO A 51 -8.35 2.33 14.46
CA PRO A 51 -8.76 1.99 15.82
C PRO A 51 -7.56 1.83 16.76
N THR A 52 -7.72 2.28 18.01
CA THR A 52 -6.73 2.04 19.06
C THR A 52 -6.63 0.54 19.36
N ARG A 53 -5.43 -0.02 19.29
CA ARG A 53 -5.18 -1.44 19.61
C ARG A 53 -4.79 -1.61 21.08
N VAL A 54 -5.38 -2.61 21.74
CA VAL A 54 -5.19 -2.91 23.17
C VAL A 54 -3.80 -3.51 23.47
N SER A 55 -3.13 -4.06 22.45
CA SER A 55 -1.90 -4.87 22.58
C SER A 55 -0.60 -4.14 22.22
N ARG A 56 -0.57 -2.79 22.17
CA ARG A 56 0.69 -2.07 21.92
C ARG A 56 1.64 -2.31 23.09
N ILE A 57 2.61 -3.22 22.91
CA ILE A 57 3.73 -3.36 23.82
C ILE A 57 4.62 -2.13 23.62
N SER A 58 4.76 -1.37 24.71
CA SER A 58 5.77 -0.32 24.94
C SER A 58 5.56 1.05 24.29
N GLY A 59 4.86 1.93 25.03
CA GLY A 59 5.44 3.21 25.48
C GLY A 59 5.60 4.35 24.47
N LYS A 60 5.16 4.18 23.22
CA LYS A 60 5.08 5.29 22.28
C LYS A 60 3.64 5.46 21.80
N ASP A 61 3.12 6.68 21.93
CA ASP A 61 1.88 7.15 21.31
C ASP A 61 2.06 7.29 19.78
N GLU A 62 2.61 6.27 19.12
CA GLU A 62 2.69 6.23 17.67
C GLU A 62 1.30 5.87 17.14
N SER A 63 0.58 6.89 16.67
CA SER A 63 -0.66 6.73 15.91
C SER A 63 -0.38 5.95 14.63
N ASP A 64 -1.27 5.05 14.22
CA ASP A 64 -1.17 4.43 12.89
C ASP A 64 -1.77 5.36 11.83
N VAL A 65 -1.31 5.24 10.58
CA VAL A 65 -1.94 5.95 9.47
C VAL A 65 -3.42 5.58 9.36
N PRO A 66 -4.31 6.53 8.97
CA PRO A 66 -5.74 6.29 8.95
C PRO A 66 -6.13 5.21 7.95
N TRP A 67 -7.27 4.57 8.18
CA TRP A 67 -7.89 3.73 7.17
C TRP A 67 -8.43 4.61 6.05
N LEU A 68 -8.38 4.09 4.83
CA LEU A 68 -8.73 4.84 3.62
C LEU A 68 -9.67 4.04 2.74
N LYS A 69 -10.64 4.73 2.15
CA LYS A 69 -11.30 4.33 0.91
C LYS A 69 -10.73 5.17 -0.22
N LEU A 70 -10.28 4.50 -1.27
CA LEU A 70 -9.67 5.11 -2.45
C LEU A 70 -10.51 4.75 -3.68
N ASP A 71 -10.84 5.77 -4.47
CA ASP A 71 -11.60 5.62 -5.70
C ASP A 71 -10.70 5.81 -6.92
N CYS A 72 -11.08 5.20 -8.05
CA CYS A 72 -10.32 5.31 -9.28
C CYS A 72 -10.39 6.74 -9.84
N LYS A 73 -9.22 7.32 -10.05
CA LYS A 73 -9.04 8.55 -10.83
C LYS A 73 -8.77 8.18 -12.30
N ASP A 74 -7.91 7.19 -12.50
CA ASP A 74 -7.63 6.53 -13.76
C ASP A 74 -7.18 5.09 -13.46
N CYS A 75 -7.66 4.09 -14.20
CA CYS A 75 -7.44 2.70 -13.82
C CYS A 75 -7.78 1.69 -14.91
N LYS A 76 -7.29 0.46 -14.70
CA LYS A 76 -7.65 -0.74 -15.43
C LYS A 76 -7.84 -1.89 -14.44
N GLY A 77 -8.97 -2.59 -14.50
CA GLY A 77 -9.23 -3.80 -13.70
C GLY A 77 -9.52 -3.59 -12.21
N VAL A 78 -9.06 -2.50 -11.58
CA VAL A 78 -9.39 -2.12 -10.19
C VAL A 78 -10.04 -0.74 -10.18
N LYS A 79 -11.17 -0.60 -9.50
CA LYS A 79 -11.94 0.65 -9.40
C LYS A 79 -11.94 1.25 -7.99
N GLU A 80 -11.70 0.43 -6.98
CA GLU A 80 -11.82 0.82 -5.58
C GLU A 80 -10.82 0.03 -4.72
N VAL A 81 -10.18 0.72 -3.77
CA VAL A 81 -9.22 0.14 -2.84
C VAL A 81 -9.53 0.56 -1.42
N TYR A 82 -9.55 -0.41 -0.51
CA TYR A 82 -9.62 -0.15 0.93
C TYR A 82 -8.27 -0.45 1.58
N ARG A 83 -7.75 0.53 2.32
CA ARG A 83 -6.63 0.34 3.25
C ARG A 83 -7.16 0.21 4.67
N VAL A 84 -6.94 -0.94 5.28
CA VAL A 84 -7.38 -1.24 6.66
C VAL A 84 -6.26 -1.91 7.45
N MET A 85 -6.50 -2.15 8.74
CA MET A 85 -5.58 -2.86 9.63
C MET A 85 -4.15 -2.28 9.64
N THR A 86 -4.03 -0.96 9.53
CA THR A 86 -2.75 -0.24 9.52
C THR A 86 -1.99 -0.39 10.84
N ILE A 87 -0.65 -0.39 10.73
CA ILE A 87 0.33 -0.32 11.83
C ILE A 87 1.47 0.60 11.37
N GLY A 88 1.77 1.64 12.14
CA GLY A 88 2.85 2.60 11.82
C GLY A 88 2.54 3.47 10.60
N GLY A 89 3.59 3.80 9.82
CA GLY A 89 3.52 4.58 8.59
C GLY A 89 3.35 6.09 8.76
N VAL A 90 3.31 6.61 9.99
CA VAL A 90 3.22 8.05 10.23
C VAL A 90 4.56 8.70 9.90
N ALA A 91 4.52 9.67 9.00
CA ALA A 91 5.71 10.41 8.63
C ALA A 91 6.28 11.16 9.85
N PRO A 92 7.61 11.19 10.03
CA PRO A 92 8.22 11.98 11.08
C PRO A 92 7.87 13.46 10.91
N THR A 93 7.72 14.17 12.03
CA THR A 93 7.33 15.59 12.05
C THR A 93 8.36 16.53 11.44
N THR A 94 9.60 16.06 11.28
CA THR A 94 10.69 16.81 10.69
C THR A 94 11.40 16.00 9.62
N CYS A 95 11.77 16.66 8.53
CA CYS A 95 12.67 16.13 7.52
C CYS A 95 14.15 16.22 7.94
N VAL A 96 14.45 16.40 9.23
CA VAL A 96 15.81 16.41 9.76
C VAL A 96 16.30 14.96 9.78
N VAL A 97 16.91 14.58 8.68
CA VAL A 97 17.42 13.23 8.47
C VAL A 97 18.93 13.20 8.61
N GLN A 98 19.46 12.12 9.17
CA GLN A 98 20.91 11.86 9.16
C GLN A 98 21.39 11.35 7.78
N ASN A 99 20.50 10.84 6.93
CA ASN A 99 20.72 10.33 5.58
C ASN A 99 19.67 10.90 4.61
N ASP A 100 19.96 11.07 3.31
CA ASP A 100 19.03 11.67 2.33
C ASP A 100 17.64 11.00 2.23
N THR A 101 17.46 9.80 2.77
CA THR A 101 16.24 8.99 2.72
C THR A 101 15.65 8.77 4.11
N VAL A 102 14.34 9.05 4.28
CA VAL A 102 13.55 8.64 5.44
C VAL A 102 12.97 7.24 5.20
N LEU A 103 13.19 6.32 6.13
CA LEU A 103 12.50 5.02 6.16
C LEU A 103 11.54 4.99 7.36
N VAL A 104 10.29 4.63 7.11
CA VAL A 104 9.24 4.52 8.13
C VAL A 104 8.66 3.10 8.07
N GLU A 105 8.67 2.41 9.20
CA GLU A 105 8.07 1.08 9.30
C GLU A 105 6.54 1.18 9.16
N TYR A 106 5.98 0.30 8.34
CA TYR A 106 4.59 0.35 7.96
C TYR A 106 4.06 -1.02 7.53
N ALA A 107 2.88 -1.39 8.01
CA ALA A 107 2.11 -2.53 7.54
C ALA A 107 0.63 -2.15 7.41
N ALA A 108 -0.05 -2.73 6.41
CA ALA A 108 -1.49 -2.58 6.21
C ALA A 108 -2.06 -3.72 5.37
N GLU A 109 -3.37 -3.91 5.45
CA GLU A 109 -4.13 -4.75 4.54
C GLU A 109 -4.77 -3.88 3.45
N TYR A 110 -4.67 -4.35 2.21
CA TYR A 110 -5.29 -3.72 1.05
C TYR A 110 -6.29 -4.66 0.39
N TRP A 111 -7.50 -4.16 0.16
CA TRP A 111 -8.56 -4.88 -0.55
C TRP A 111 -8.85 -4.17 -1.86
N PHE A 112 -8.73 -4.88 -2.97
CA PHE A 112 -8.90 -4.35 -4.33
C PHE A 112 -10.22 -4.87 -4.92
N TYR A 113 -11.03 -3.97 -5.47
CA TYR A 113 -12.32 -4.26 -6.12
C TYR A 113 -12.36 -3.62 -7.51
N GLY A 114 -12.97 -4.26 -8.51
CA GLY A 114 -13.06 -3.70 -9.88
C GLY A 114 -13.94 -4.46 -10.85
#